data_AF-A0A2M7I230-F1
#
_entry.id   AF-A0A2M7I230-F1
#
_cell.length_a   1.000
_cell.length_b   1.000
_cell.length_c   1.000
_cell.angle_alpha   90.00
_cell.angle_beta   90.00
_cell.angle_gamma   90.00
#
_symmetry.space_group_name_H-M   'P 1'
#
loop_
_entity.id
_entity.type
_entity.pdbx_description
1 polymer ?
#
loop_
_entity_poly.entity_id
_entity_poly.type
_entity_poly.pdbx_seq_one_letter_code
_entity_poly.pdbx_strand_id
1 'polypeptide(L)'
;PDNKALSFCHSCGHFFCKDCLQEGIEFYYCKKESCQQQLQEEKLQKAENSIITNKKSITNQYKFMEKIFILGIIGSILLFIGVFTPIVSIPIMGNINYFNNGKGDGVIILAISILSFILVLFKKYKGLLYTGFGSLAVLIFTFVNFQIKMNEITSQMNSELADNPFKELANTAISSIQLQWGWALLVIGSILIITSSKLKNEKFI
;
A
#
# COMPACT_ATOMS: atom_id res chain seq x y z
N PRO A 1 47.97 50.28 11.74
CA PRO A 1 48.75 49.45 12.69
C PRO A 1 47.97 48.93 13.90
N ASP A 2 46.74 49.41 14.18
CA ASP A 2 45.97 49.00 15.38
C ASP A 2 44.71 48.16 15.07
N ASN A 3 44.77 47.28 14.07
CA ASN A 3 43.65 46.37 13.82
C ASN A 3 43.74 45.19 14.78
N LYS A 4 43.02 45.26 15.91
CA LYS A 4 42.91 44.17 16.87
C LYS A 4 42.53 42.86 16.15
N ALA A 5 43.29 41.80 16.41
CA ALA A 5 43.00 40.46 15.91
C ALA A 5 41.62 40.02 16.41
N LEU A 6 40.76 39.60 15.48
CA LEU A 6 39.34 39.37 15.77
C LEU A 6 38.94 37.90 15.63
N SER A 7 39.63 37.15 14.77
CA SER A 7 39.42 35.70 14.57
C SER A 7 40.67 35.06 13.95
N PHE A 8 40.75 33.72 14.02
CA PHE A 8 41.84 32.94 13.42
C PHE A 8 41.38 32.30 12.10
N CYS A 9 42.34 32.07 11.19
CA CYS A 9 42.08 31.31 9.97
C CYS A 9 42.02 29.81 10.28
N HIS A 10 40.98 29.12 9.83
CA HIS A 10 40.79 27.68 10.05
C HIS A 10 41.92 26.83 9.46
N SER A 11 42.40 27.21 8.27
CA SER A 11 43.45 26.49 7.55
C SER A 11 44.84 26.61 8.19
N CYS A 12 45.29 27.83 8.52
CA CYS A 12 46.67 28.06 8.99
C CYS A 12 46.79 28.38 10.48
N GLY A 13 45.70 28.54 11.22
CA GLY A 13 45.67 28.78 12.66
C GLY A 13 46.15 30.16 13.13
N HIS A 14 46.59 31.04 12.22
CA HIS A 14 47.04 32.39 12.57
C HIS A 14 45.88 33.37 12.76
N PHE A 15 46.10 34.37 13.61
CA PHE A 15 45.16 35.45 13.90
C PHE A 15 45.25 36.55 12.85
N PHE A 16 44.09 37.03 12.40
CA PHE A 16 43.99 38.05 11.36
C PHE A 16 43.01 39.16 11.76
N CYS A 17 43.15 40.30 11.07
CA CYS A 17 42.18 41.38 11.14
C CYS A 17 40.86 40.97 10.46
N LYS A 18 39.74 41.63 10.78
CA LYS A 18 38.43 41.34 10.17
C LYS A 18 38.47 41.44 8.64
N ASP A 19 39.13 42.45 8.09
CA ASP A 19 39.21 42.70 6.64
C ASP A 19 40.22 41.77 5.92
N CYS A 20 41.02 41.06 6.70
CA CYS A 20 42.05 40.12 6.25
C CYS A 20 41.49 38.68 6.11
N LEU A 21 40.28 38.43 6.64
CA LEU A 21 39.59 37.15 6.58
C LEU A 21 38.46 37.18 5.54
N GLN A 22 38.16 36.00 5.01
CA GLN A 22 37.03 35.73 4.15
C GLN A 22 36.15 34.68 4.81
N GLU A 23 34.86 34.94 4.82
CA GLU A 23 33.87 34.01 5.37
C GLU A 23 33.69 32.81 4.44
N GLY A 24 33.89 31.62 5.00
CA GLY A 24 33.59 30.35 4.37
C GLY A 24 32.20 29.87 4.71
N ILE A 25 31.98 28.56 4.65
CA ILE A 25 30.67 27.98 4.95
C ILE A 25 30.42 27.93 6.46
N GLU A 26 31.41 27.43 7.20
CA GLU A 26 31.34 27.29 8.66
C GLU A 26 32.48 28.04 9.37
N PHE A 27 33.57 28.35 8.66
CA PHE A 27 34.78 28.95 9.22
C PHE A 27 35.32 30.11 8.38
N TYR A 28 36.27 30.86 8.96
CA TYR A 28 36.97 31.96 8.30
C TYR A 28 38.33 31.55 7.72
N TYR A 29 38.69 32.11 6.57
CA TYR A 29 39.92 31.80 5.83
C TYR A 29 40.71 33.08 5.51
N CYS A 30 42.04 33.04 5.62
CA CYS A 30 42.89 34.16 5.22
C CYS A 30 43.08 34.20 3.69
N LYS A 31 43.49 35.36 3.15
CA LYS A 31 43.65 35.58 1.70
C LYS A 31 44.89 34.91 1.06
N LYS A 32 45.67 34.13 1.81
CA LYS A 32 46.80 33.36 1.25
C LYS A 32 46.29 32.27 0.32
N GLU A 33 47.00 32.04 -0.78
CA GLU A 33 46.59 31.11 -1.85
C GLU A 33 46.28 29.70 -1.32
N SER A 34 47.12 29.14 -0.45
CA SER A 34 46.91 27.81 0.14
C SER A 34 45.63 27.70 0.98
N CYS A 35 45.27 28.77 1.71
CA CYS A 35 44.04 28.79 2.51
C CYS A 35 42.80 29.03 1.64
N GLN A 36 42.95 29.74 0.52
CA GLN A 36 41.86 29.97 -0.43
C GLN A 36 41.53 28.73 -1.25
N GLN A 37 42.52 27.88 -1.56
CA GLN A 37 42.28 26.58 -2.20
C GLN A 37 41.41 25.67 -1.33
N GLN A 38 41.74 25.54 -0.03
CA GLN A 38 40.92 24.76 0.91
C GLN A 38 39.49 25.32 1.04
N LEU A 39 39.34 26.66 1.07
CA LEU A 39 38.02 27.28 1.08
C LEU A 39 37.19 26.92 -0.17
N GLN A 40 37.83 26.86 -1.35
CA GLN A 40 37.17 26.47 -2.60
C GLN A 40 36.78 24.99 -2.60
N GLU A 41 37.65 24.11 -2.09
CA GLU A 41 37.38 22.67 -1.94
C GLU A 41 36.18 22.40 -1.03
N GLU A 42 36.08 23.07 0.12
CA GLU A 42 34.91 22.96 1.01
C GLU A 42 33.61 23.39 0.33
N LYS A 43 33.66 24.48 -0.44
CA LYS A 43 32.50 24.97 -1.20
C LYS A 43 32.08 23.98 -2.27
N LEU A 44 33.04 23.38 -2.99
CA LEU A 44 32.77 22.36 -4.01
C LEU A 44 32.17 21.10 -3.39
N GLN A 45 32.77 20.59 -2.31
CA GLN A 45 32.28 19.41 -1.60
C GLN A 45 30.85 19.62 -1.07
N LYS A 46 30.55 20.79 -0.49
CA LYS A 46 29.18 21.09 -0.04
C LYS A 46 28.20 21.16 -1.21
N ALA A 47 28.59 21.76 -2.33
CA ALA A 47 27.77 21.81 -3.53
C ALA A 47 27.48 20.39 -4.06
N GLU A 48 28.50 19.55 -4.21
CA GLU A 48 28.36 18.15 -4.63
C GLU A 48 27.48 17.35 -3.66
N ASN A 49 27.72 17.46 -2.36
CA ASN A 49 26.91 16.80 -1.34
C ASN A 49 25.44 17.24 -1.40
N SER A 50 25.16 18.54 -1.61
CA SER A 50 23.79 19.01 -1.79
C SER A 50 23.10 18.40 -3.01
N ILE A 51 23.83 18.25 -4.12
CA ILE A 51 23.34 17.63 -5.36
C ILE A 51 23.08 16.13 -5.15
N ILE A 52 24.02 15.42 -4.51
CA ILE A 52 23.87 13.99 -4.20
C ILE A 52 22.67 13.76 -3.28
N THR A 53 22.51 14.58 -2.25
CA THR A 53 21.41 14.48 -1.29
C THR A 53 20.07 14.71 -1.97
N ASN A 54 19.97 15.71 -2.86
CA ASN A 54 18.77 15.98 -3.65
C ASN A 54 18.46 14.84 -4.64
N LYS A 55 19.47 14.33 -5.35
CA LYS A 55 19.29 13.18 -6.25
C LYS A 55 18.79 11.93 -5.49
N LYS A 56 19.30 11.70 -4.28
CA LYS A 56 18.87 10.60 -3.40
C LYS A 56 17.42 10.77 -2.93
N SER A 57 16.99 11.98 -2.57
CA SER A 57 15.60 12.24 -2.15
C SER A 57 14.62 11.99 -3.31
N ILE A 58 14.95 12.48 -4.51
CA ILE A 58 14.18 12.29 -5.74
C ILE A 58 14.07 10.80 -6.08
N THR A 59 15.17 10.05 -6.04
CA THR A 59 15.18 8.61 -6.34
C THR A 59 14.29 7.83 -5.35
N ASN A 60 14.37 8.15 -4.06
CA ASN A 60 13.53 7.54 -3.04
C ASN A 60 12.04 7.88 -3.25
N GLN A 61 11.72 9.09 -3.71
CA GLN A 61 10.36 9.49 -4.03
C GLN A 61 9.78 8.69 -5.21
N TYR A 62 10.55 8.47 -6.28
CA TYR A 62 10.12 7.64 -7.42
C TYR A 62 9.91 6.17 -7.00
N LYS A 63 10.85 5.60 -6.24
CA LYS A 63 10.76 4.21 -5.75
C LYS A 63 9.55 3.99 -4.83
N PHE A 64 9.18 5.00 -4.05
CA PHE A 64 7.99 4.94 -3.20
C PHE A 64 6.69 4.97 -4.04
N MET A 65 6.62 5.84 -5.04
CA MET A 65 5.47 5.93 -5.95
C MET A 65 5.26 4.65 -6.77
N GLU A 66 6.34 3.99 -7.17
CA GLU A 66 6.32 2.69 -7.85
C GLU A 66 5.71 1.60 -6.96
N LYS A 67 6.10 1.51 -5.69
CA LYS A 67 5.54 0.53 -4.75
C LYS A 67 4.03 0.68 -4.60
N ILE A 68 3.53 1.92 -4.48
CA ILE A 68 2.08 2.19 -4.38
C ILE A 68 1.34 1.66 -5.62
N PHE A 69 1.88 1.93 -6.80
CA PHE A 69 1.30 1.48 -8.06
C PHE A 69 1.24 -0.05 -8.12
N ILE A 70 2.36 -0.72 -7.79
CA ILE A 70 2.44 -2.19 -7.78
C ILE A 70 1.42 -2.80 -6.81
N LEU A 71 1.28 -2.24 -5.60
CA LEU A 71 0.28 -2.72 -4.62
C LEU A 71 -1.15 -2.61 -5.15
N GLY A 72 -1.49 -1.51 -5.80
CA GLY A 72 -2.82 -1.30 -6.39
C GLY A 72 -3.11 -2.28 -7.53
N ILE A 73 -2.12 -2.54 -8.39
CA ILE A 73 -2.24 -3.52 -9.49
C ILE A 73 -2.41 -4.94 -8.92
N ILE A 74 -1.53 -5.36 -8.01
CA ILE A 74 -1.61 -6.69 -7.39
C ILE A 74 -2.95 -6.88 -6.68
N GLY A 75 -3.40 -5.88 -5.90
CA GLY A 75 -4.69 -5.94 -5.22
C GLY A 75 -5.87 -6.11 -6.19
N SER A 76 -5.85 -5.36 -7.31
CA SER A 76 -6.89 -5.46 -8.35
C SER A 76 -6.90 -6.83 -9.04
N ILE A 77 -5.71 -7.38 -9.35
CA ILE A 77 -5.57 -8.71 -9.94
C ILE A 77 -6.03 -9.80 -8.96
N LEU A 78 -5.69 -9.70 -7.68
CA LEU A 78 -6.12 -10.66 -6.66
C LEU A 78 -7.64 -10.66 -6.49
N LEU A 79 -8.28 -9.50 -6.50
CA LEU A 79 -9.75 -9.42 -6.52
C LEU A 79 -10.32 -10.09 -7.76
N PHE A 80 -9.79 -9.77 -8.94
CA PHE A 80 -10.26 -10.32 -10.20
C PHE A 80 -10.16 -11.85 -10.22
N ILE A 81 -8.99 -12.41 -9.87
CA ILE A 81 -8.77 -13.86 -9.81
C ILE A 81 -9.65 -14.48 -8.71
N GLY A 82 -9.71 -13.85 -7.54
CA GLY A 82 -10.47 -14.33 -6.38
C GLY A 82 -11.96 -14.52 -6.65
N VAL A 83 -12.54 -13.79 -7.61
CA VAL A 83 -13.94 -13.97 -8.00
C VAL A 83 -14.20 -15.34 -8.66
N PHE A 84 -13.19 -15.88 -9.35
CA PHE A 84 -13.31 -17.15 -10.08
C PHE A 84 -12.80 -18.35 -9.28
N THR A 85 -12.14 -18.13 -8.14
CA THR A 85 -11.64 -19.19 -7.28
C THR A 85 -12.74 -19.75 -6.37
N PRO A 86 -12.60 -21.01 -5.93
CA PRO A 86 -13.60 -21.63 -5.07
C PRO A 86 -13.69 -20.90 -3.74
N ILE A 87 -14.91 -20.52 -3.35
CA ILE A 87 -15.22 -19.87 -2.06
C ILE A 87 -15.94 -20.80 -1.10
N VAL A 88 -16.70 -21.76 -1.63
CA VAL A 88 -17.46 -22.76 -0.87
C VAL A 88 -17.42 -24.07 -1.64
N SER A 89 -17.24 -25.18 -0.93
CA SER A 89 -17.43 -26.52 -1.48
C SER A 89 -18.70 -27.13 -0.92
N ILE A 90 -19.56 -27.64 -1.80
CA ILE A 90 -20.78 -28.35 -1.45
C ILE A 90 -20.62 -29.81 -1.89
N PRO A 91 -20.91 -30.81 -1.03
CA PRO A 91 -20.63 -32.22 -1.32
C PRO A 91 -21.32 -32.79 -2.59
N ILE A 92 -22.43 -32.19 -3.05
CA ILE A 92 -23.17 -32.66 -4.24
C ILE A 92 -22.91 -31.78 -5.47
N MET A 93 -22.78 -30.46 -5.28
CA MET A 93 -22.60 -29.49 -6.38
C MET A 93 -21.12 -29.19 -6.68
N GLY A 94 -20.21 -29.67 -5.85
CA GLY A 94 -18.79 -29.40 -5.93
C GLY A 94 -18.42 -27.98 -5.50
N ASN A 95 -17.33 -27.47 -6.06
CA ASN A 95 -16.79 -26.16 -5.74
C ASN A 95 -17.56 -25.04 -6.45
N ILE A 96 -17.99 -24.06 -5.67
CA ILE A 96 -18.68 -22.87 -6.15
C ILE A 96 -17.75 -21.67 -5.98
N ASN A 97 -17.61 -20.89 -7.04
CA ASN A 97 -16.89 -19.62 -7.01
C ASN A 97 -17.84 -18.45 -6.77
N TYR A 98 -17.27 -17.26 -6.54
CA TYR A 98 -18.06 -16.10 -6.19
C TYR A 98 -18.84 -15.53 -7.37
N PHE A 99 -18.34 -15.71 -8.59
CA PHE A 99 -19.05 -15.36 -9.82
C PHE A 99 -20.35 -16.16 -9.99
N ASN A 100 -20.32 -17.44 -9.61
CA ASN A 100 -21.44 -18.38 -9.71
C ASN A 100 -22.16 -18.31 -11.07
N ASN A 101 -21.40 -18.36 -12.16
CA ASN A 101 -21.89 -18.22 -13.55
C ASN A 101 -22.74 -16.95 -13.79
N GLY A 102 -22.41 -15.85 -13.14
CA GLY A 102 -23.08 -14.56 -13.27
C GLY A 102 -24.35 -14.41 -12.41
N LYS A 103 -24.69 -15.42 -11.60
CA LYS A 103 -25.84 -15.38 -10.68
C LYS A 103 -25.45 -15.01 -9.24
N GLY A 104 -24.16 -14.80 -8.98
CA GLY A 104 -23.65 -14.44 -7.65
C GLY A 104 -23.26 -12.98 -7.52
N ASP A 105 -22.97 -12.58 -6.28
CA ASP A 105 -22.47 -11.23 -5.94
C ASP A 105 -21.07 -10.95 -6.54
N GLY A 106 -20.40 -11.97 -7.07
CA GLY A 106 -19.08 -11.83 -7.70
C GLY A 106 -19.06 -10.94 -8.94
N VAL A 107 -20.19 -10.68 -9.60
CA VAL A 107 -20.27 -9.68 -10.67
C VAL A 107 -19.94 -8.28 -10.15
N ILE A 108 -20.41 -7.95 -8.94
CA ILE A 108 -20.15 -6.64 -8.31
C ILE A 108 -18.67 -6.51 -7.98
N ILE A 109 -18.07 -7.54 -7.37
CA ILE A 109 -16.62 -7.52 -7.06
C ILE A 109 -15.79 -7.52 -8.34
N LEU A 110 -16.21 -8.22 -9.39
CA LEU A 110 -15.54 -8.19 -10.69
C LEU A 110 -15.54 -6.78 -11.28
N ALA A 111 -16.70 -6.11 -11.28
CA ALA A 111 -16.82 -4.73 -11.74
C ALA A 111 -15.94 -3.77 -10.90
N ILE A 112 -15.94 -3.94 -9.57
CA ILE A 112 -15.07 -3.17 -8.66
C ILE A 112 -13.60 -3.43 -8.98
N SER A 113 -13.18 -4.67 -9.24
CA SER A 113 -11.79 -5.01 -9.55
C SER A 113 -11.30 -4.33 -10.83
N ILE A 114 -12.14 -4.31 -11.88
CA ILE A 114 -11.83 -3.65 -13.14
C ILE A 114 -11.78 -2.13 -12.92
N LEU A 115 -12.72 -1.57 -12.17
CA LEU A 115 -12.74 -0.14 -11.84
C LEU A 115 -11.50 0.26 -11.04
N SER A 116 -11.10 -0.53 -10.04
CA SER A 116 -9.87 -0.32 -9.27
C SER A 116 -8.64 -0.36 -10.17
N PHE A 117 -8.55 -1.35 -11.06
CA PHE A 117 -7.44 -1.45 -12.01
C PHE A 117 -7.34 -0.20 -12.89
N ILE A 118 -8.47 0.25 -13.46
CA ILE A 118 -8.55 1.48 -14.26
C ILE A 118 -8.11 2.70 -13.43
N LEU A 119 -8.60 2.85 -12.20
CA LEU A 119 -8.23 3.98 -11.34
C LEU A 119 -6.74 3.99 -10.99
N VAL A 120 -6.10 2.82 -10.82
CA VAL A 120 -4.65 2.70 -10.61
C VAL A 120 -3.89 3.21 -11.83
N LEU A 121 -4.31 2.83 -13.05
CA LEU A 121 -3.69 3.28 -14.31
C LEU A 121 -3.80 4.81 -14.48
N PHE A 122 -4.96 5.39 -14.16
CA PHE A 122 -5.16 6.84 -14.18
C PHE A 122 -4.58 7.55 -12.95
N LYS A 123 -3.89 6.85 -12.05
CA LYS A 123 -3.29 7.38 -10.81
C LYS A 123 -4.31 8.12 -9.92
N LYS A 124 -5.60 7.75 -10.00
CA LYS A 124 -6.69 8.35 -9.20
C LYS A 124 -6.88 7.62 -7.87
N TYR A 125 -5.88 7.69 -7.00
CA TYR A 125 -5.80 6.94 -5.74
C TYR A 125 -6.87 7.29 -4.70
N LYS A 126 -7.48 8.48 -4.76
CA LYS A 126 -8.64 8.81 -3.91
C LYS A 126 -9.85 7.91 -4.22
N GLY A 127 -10.04 7.56 -5.49
CA GLY A 127 -11.10 6.66 -5.94
C GLY A 127 -10.90 5.22 -5.45
N LEU A 128 -9.64 4.78 -5.34
CA LEU A 128 -9.29 3.42 -4.90
C LEU A 128 -9.82 3.12 -3.49
N LEU A 129 -9.90 4.15 -2.63
CA LEU A 129 -10.40 3.99 -1.27
C LEU A 129 -11.85 3.51 -1.27
N TYR A 130 -12.70 4.13 -2.09
CA TYR A 130 -14.11 3.73 -2.23
C TYR A 130 -14.24 2.34 -2.81
N THR A 131 -13.44 1.99 -3.82
CA THR A 131 -13.50 0.63 -4.39
C THR A 131 -13.00 -0.43 -3.43
N GLY A 132 -11.95 -0.16 -2.64
CA GLY A 132 -11.41 -1.11 -1.68
C GLY A 132 -12.31 -1.33 -0.45
N PHE A 133 -12.90 -0.27 0.09
CA PHE A 133 -13.92 -0.41 1.14
C PHE A 133 -15.22 -1.00 0.60
N GLY A 134 -15.61 -0.63 -0.63
CA GLY A 134 -16.77 -1.19 -1.30
C GLY A 134 -16.65 -2.69 -1.51
N SER A 135 -15.48 -3.18 -1.96
CA SER A 135 -15.24 -4.62 -2.09
C SER A 135 -15.30 -5.31 -0.74
N LEU A 136 -14.66 -4.76 0.29
CA LEU A 136 -14.68 -5.34 1.63
C LEU A 136 -16.11 -5.38 2.22
N ALA A 137 -16.90 -4.33 2.05
CA ALA A 137 -18.28 -4.28 2.52
C ALA A 137 -19.16 -5.33 1.85
N VAL A 138 -19.01 -5.51 0.53
CA VAL A 138 -19.73 -6.55 -0.23
C VAL A 138 -19.33 -7.95 0.26
N LEU A 139 -18.04 -8.21 0.48
CA LEU A 139 -17.58 -9.49 1.02
C LEU A 139 -18.14 -9.78 2.41
N ILE A 140 -18.14 -8.79 3.31
CA ILE A 140 -18.73 -8.92 4.65
C ILE A 140 -20.23 -9.19 4.55
N PHE A 141 -20.95 -8.44 3.70
CA PHE A 141 -22.37 -8.63 3.49
C PHE A 141 -22.69 -10.04 2.96
N THR A 142 -21.96 -10.53 1.95
CA THR A 142 -22.17 -11.89 1.46
C THR A 142 -21.83 -12.93 2.52
N PHE A 143 -20.79 -12.73 3.33
CA PHE A 143 -20.47 -13.63 4.43
C PHE A 143 -21.60 -13.71 5.47
N VAL A 144 -22.15 -12.56 5.88
CA VAL A 144 -23.29 -12.51 6.81
C VAL A 144 -24.52 -13.18 6.22
N ASN A 145 -24.87 -12.88 4.96
CA ASN A 145 -26.00 -13.53 4.28
C ASN A 145 -25.81 -15.04 4.14
N PHE A 146 -24.59 -15.48 3.87
CA PHE A 146 -24.26 -16.90 3.82
C PHE A 146 -24.51 -17.59 5.17
N GLN A 147 -24.09 -16.97 6.27
CA GLN A 147 -24.35 -17.48 7.62
C GLN A 147 -25.85 -17.55 7.94
N ILE A 148 -26.60 -16.49 7.63
CA ILE A 148 -28.06 -16.46 7.84
C ILE A 148 -28.74 -17.57 7.03
N LYS A 149 -28.42 -17.67 5.74
CA LYS A 149 -29.00 -18.69 4.85
C LYS A 149 -28.66 -20.10 5.29
N MET A 150 -27.46 -20.32 5.82
CA MET A 150 -27.07 -21.63 6.35
C MET A 150 -27.86 -22.00 7.61
N ASN A 151 -28.09 -21.04 8.49
CA ASN A 151 -28.91 -21.24 9.68
C ASN A 151 -30.38 -21.53 9.32
N GLU A 152 -30.92 -20.84 8.31
CA GLU A 152 -32.28 -21.07 7.80
C GLU A 152 -32.42 -22.46 7.17
N ILE A 153 -31.47 -22.87 6.32
CA ILE A 153 -31.48 -24.22 5.72
C ILE A 153 -31.40 -25.28 6.83
N THR A 154 -30.54 -25.06 7.82
CA THR A 154 -30.39 -25.97 8.97
C THR A 154 -31.68 -26.06 9.79
N SER A 155 -32.35 -24.95 10.07
CA SER A 155 -33.59 -24.96 10.85
C SER A 155 -34.76 -25.57 10.08
N GLN A 156 -34.91 -25.24 8.79
CA GLN A 156 -35.94 -25.80 7.91
C GLN A 156 -35.77 -27.31 7.75
N MET A 157 -34.55 -27.79 7.46
CA MET A 157 -34.28 -29.23 7.37
C MET A 157 -34.51 -29.94 8.70
N ASN A 158 -34.15 -29.33 9.84
CA ASN A 158 -34.42 -29.93 11.13
C ASN A 158 -35.91 -30.00 11.47
N SER A 159 -36.73 -29.06 10.99
CA SER A 159 -38.19 -29.10 11.17
C SER A 159 -38.89 -30.05 10.21
N GLU A 160 -38.48 -30.08 8.93
CA GLU A 160 -39.13 -30.91 7.90
C GLU A 160 -38.76 -32.39 8.00
N LEU A 161 -37.56 -32.68 8.50
CA LEU A 161 -37.07 -34.05 8.70
C LEU A 161 -37.07 -34.48 10.17
N ALA A 162 -37.78 -33.75 11.05
CA ALA A 162 -37.77 -33.99 12.50
C ALA A 162 -38.08 -35.46 12.88
N ASP A 163 -38.97 -36.11 12.14
CA ASP A 163 -39.49 -37.45 12.43
C ASP A 163 -38.99 -38.54 11.46
N ASN A 164 -37.95 -38.27 10.66
CA ASN A 164 -37.43 -39.27 9.71
C ASN A 164 -35.92 -39.52 9.90
N PRO A 165 -35.42 -40.72 9.57
CA PRO A 165 -34.01 -41.07 9.74
C PRO A 165 -33.05 -40.32 8.80
N PHE A 166 -33.57 -39.55 7.83
CA PHE A 166 -32.75 -38.75 6.92
C PHE A 166 -32.25 -37.44 7.55
N LYS A 167 -32.75 -37.06 8.73
CA LYS A 167 -32.27 -35.89 9.48
C LYS A 167 -30.76 -35.90 9.73
N GLU A 168 -30.21 -37.06 10.13
CA GLU A 168 -28.77 -37.18 10.41
C GLU A 168 -27.94 -37.04 9.12
N LEU A 169 -28.43 -37.60 8.01
CA LEU A 169 -27.80 -37.47 6.70
C LEU A 169 -27.82 -36.01 6.21
N ALA A 170 -28.94 -35.30 6.40
CA ALA A 170 -29.07 -33.88 6.09
C ALA A 170 -28.11 -33.02 6.93
N ASN A 171 -28.06 -33.24 8.25
CA ASN A 171 -27.16 -32.52 9.14
C ASN A 171 -25.67 -32.79 8.79
N THR A 172 -25.33 -34.02 8.39
CA THR A 172 -23.97 -34.36 7.94
C THR A 172 -23.62 -33.66 6.63
N ALA A 173 -24.57 -33.58 5.68
CA ALA A 173 -24.37 -32.90 4.41
C ALA A 173 -24.15 -31.39 4.59
N ILE A 174 -24.94 -30.73 5.45
CA ILE A 174 -24.76 -29.31 5.80
C ILE A 174 -23.40 -29.09 6.48
N SER A 175 -23.05 -29.93 7.45
CA SER A 175 -21.77 -29.82 8.18
C SER A 175 -20.54 -30.04 7.28
N SER A 176 -20.73 -30.66 6.12
CA SER A 176 -19.67 -30.88 5.13
C SER A 176 -19.45 -29.68 4.20
N ILE A 177 -20.25 -28.61 4.32
CA ILE A 177 -20.04 -27.37 3.58
C ILE A 177 -18.82 -26.65 4.15
N GLN A 178 -17.78 -26.49 3.33
CA GLN A 178 -16.51 -25.93 3.76
C GLN A 178 -16.21 -24.61 3.06
N LEU A 179 -15.76 -23.62 3.82
CA LEU A 179 -15.17 -22.39 3.29
C LEU A 179 -13.85 -22.72 2.60
N GLN A 180 -13.68 -22.20 1.39
CA GLN A 180 -12.50 -22.42 0.56
C GLN A 180 -11.60 -21.17 0.55
N TRP A 181 -10.38 -21.34 0.04
CA TRP A 181 -9.32 -20.34 0.07
C TRP A 181 -9.60 -19.09 -0.80
N GLY A 182 -10.62 -19.09 -1.66
CA GLY A 182 -10.98 -17.94 -2.48
C GLY A 182 -11.28 -16.68 -1.66
N TRP A 183 -11.82 -16.83 -0.45
CA TRP A 183 -12.03 -15.73 0.49
C TRP A 183 -10.73 -15.00 0.84
N ALA A 184 -9.62 -15.73 0.99
CA ALA A 184 -8.34 -15.13 1.31
C ALA A 184 -7.86 -14.21 0.18
N LEU A 185 -7.98 -14.63 -1.08
CA LEU A 185 -7.62 -13.77 -2.22
C LEU A 185 -8.45 -12.48 -2.26
N LEU A 186 -9.76 -12.61 -2.04
CA LEU A 186 -10.70 -11.49 -2.09
C LEU A 186 -10.44 -10.46 -0.97
N VAL A 187 -10.19 -10.95 0.25
CA VAL A 187 -9.88 -10.10 1.40
C VAL A 187 -8.50 -9.45 1.25
N ILE A 188 -7.47 -10.22 0.88
CA ILE A 188 -6.11 -9.69 0.66
C ILE A 188 -6.11 -8.66 -0.47
N GLY A 189 -6.80 -8.95 -1.58
CA GLY A 189 -6.94 -8.01 -2.70
C GLY A 189 -7.56 -6.68 -2.27
N SER A 190 -8.65 -6.73 -1.50
CA SER A 190 -9.31 -5.54 -0.93
C SER A 190 -8.36 -4.74 -0.03
N ILE A 191 -7.64 -5.40 0.88
CA ILE A 191 -6.71 -4.76 1.82
C ILE A 191 -5.56 -4.08 1.08
N LEU A 192 -5.01 -4.71 0.03
CA LEU A 192 -3.93 -4.14 -0.76
C LEU A 192 -4.38 -2.87 -1.50
N ILE A 193 -5.59 -2.85 -2.07
CA ILE A 193 -6.17 -1.66 -2.70
C ILE A 193 -6.32 -0.53 -1.68
N ILE A 194 -6.89 -0.80 -0.50
CA ILE A 194 -7.04 0.20 0.57
C ILE A 194 -5.68 0.74 1.00
N THR A 195 -4.71 -0.13 1.23
CA THR A 195 -3.35 0.25 1.64
C THR A 195 -2.67 1.12 0.58
N SER A 196 -2.79 0.76 -0.70
CA SER A 196 -2.24 1.57 -1.80
C SER A 196 -2.84 2.99 -1.85
N SER A 197 -4.13 3.12 -1.54
CA SER A 197 -4.82 4.41 -1.49
C SER A 197 -4.36 5.26 -0.29
N LYS A 198 -4.33 4.69 0.92
CA LYS A 198 -3.93 5.41 2.14
C LYS A 198 -2.49 5.91 2.09
N LEU A 199 -1.55 5.07 1.66
CA LEU A 199 -0.13 5.44 1.54
C LEU A 199 0.11 6.60 0.57
N LYS A 200 -0.75 6.77 -0.44
CA LYS A 200 -0.67 7.90 -1.36
C LYS A 200 -1.26 9.18 -0.75
N ASN A 201 -2.32 9.08 0.05
CA ASN A 201 -2.96 10.24 0.64
C ASN A 201 -2.15 10.85 1.80
N GLU A 202 -1.55 10.03 2.68
CA GLU A 202 -0.82 10.52 3.87
C GLU A 202 0.46 11.33 3.55
N LYS A 203 1.04 11.16 2.37
CA LYS A 203 2.29 11.84 1.97
C LYS A 203 2.10 13.10 1.11
N PHE A 204 0.87 13.38 0.71
CA PHE A 204 0.53 14.47 -0.22
C PHE A 204 -0.58 15.38 0.33
N ILE A 205 -0.89 15.25 1.62
CA ILE A 205 -1.62 16.22 2.46
C ILE A 205 -0.57 16.80 3.42
#